data_AF-A0A1Z5KRS5-F1
#
_entry.id   AF-A0A1Z5KRS5-F1
#
_cell.length_a   1.000
_cell.length_b   1.000
_cell.length_c   1.000
_cell.angle_alpha   90.00
_cell.angle_beta   90.00
_cell.angle_gamma   90.00
#
_symmetry.space_group_name_H-M   'P 1'
#
loop_
_entity.id
_entity.type
_entity.pdbx_description
1 polymer ?
#
loop_
_entity_poly.entity_id
_entity_poly.type
_entity_poly.pdbx_seq_one_letter_code
_entity_poly.pdbx_strand_id
1 'polypeptide(L)'
;MASDPNGWVTNPPTTVVKIQNTSRADRNGALGIVLQYAADRQRYIIHMAVSQDQIALKAENLVKASWMEQIAGQYQLLRNDRNVQRYVQNATQQIQQRTGLPLHYAGAAAGLFLLAVIYYIGFTRVLMVISFALLLATIIAPDWGSSRQTMLRNFPQRCRDRIRELPYVGPQIASNQYMSTAFMGLVLVFFVRSIMPSSASSAPSMLNLSDEYSAQSTSSSAARILNEDALKERYYKLGYDDAKELKSFGVSLNEAIAADERPSLSQEMPPQDSSFGYNTPKPTKSWYQQLGMIMSAAYVFRTVSALGTDPSTGRFSVQTARQNVATMEPLQMGLLGMAVYKIIMAMK
;
A
#
# COMPACT_ATOMS: atom_id res chain seq x y z
N MET A 1 -36.99 -23.27 9.01
CA MET A 1 -35.89 -22.81 9.87
C MET A 1 -36.36 -21.52 10.54
N ALA A 2 -36.40 -21.48 11.86
CA ALA A 2 -36.72 -20.22 12.55
C ALA A 2 -35.62 -19.20 12.24
N SER A 3 -36.02 -17.95 11.97
CA SER A 3 -35.07 -16.90 11.64
C SER A 3 -34.17 -16.62 12.84
N ASP A 4 -32.86 -16.71 12.63
CA ASP A 4 -31.87 -16.21 13.58
C ASP A 4 -32.06 -14.69 13.74
N PRO A 5 -32.43 -14.20 14.95
CA PRO A 5 -32.76 -12.80 15.15
C PRO A 5 -31.55 -11.86 15.00
N ASN A 6 -30.32 -12.34 15.24
CA ASN A 6 -29.11 -11.50 15.17
C ASN A 6 -28.25 -11.79 13.93
N GLY A 7 -28.58 -12.81 13.14
CA GLY A 7 -27.82 -13.22 11.97
C GLY A 7 -26.38 -13.67 12.30
N TRP A 8 -26.18 -14.30 13.46
CA TRP A 8 -24.88 -14.81 13.91
C TRP A 8 -24.59 -16.22 13.40
N VAL A 9 -25.61 -17.02 13.11
CA VAL A 9 -25.48 -18.38 12.57
C VAL A 9 -25.10 -18.27 11.09
N THR A 10 -23.89 -18.74 10.78
CA THR A 10 -23.39 -18.83 9.40
C THR A 10 -23.16 -20.29 9.02
N ASN A 11 -23.19 -20.60 7.73
CA ASN A 11 -22.80 -21.92 7.22
C ASN A 11 -21.69 -21.76 6.15
N PRO A 12 -20.44 -22.15 6.44
CA PRO A 12 -19.95 -22.77 7.69
C PRO A 12 -19.98 -21.82 8.90
N PRO A 13 -19.97 -22.34 10.13
CA PRO A 13 -20.00 -21.51 11.34
C PRO A 13 -18.69 -20.74 11.51
N THR A 14 -18.76 -19.41 11.43
CA THR A 14 -17.59 -18.51 11.45
C THR A 14 -17.68 -17.40 12.48
N THR A 15 -18.89 -17.11 12.99
CA THR A 15 -19.11 -16.03 13.95
C THR A 15 -18.59 -16.43 15.34
N VAL A 16 -17.53 -15.76 15.78
CA VAL A 16 -17.03 -15.87 17.16
C VAL A 16 -17.78 -14.87 18.05
N VAL A 17 -18.24 -15.35 19.18
CA VAL A 17 -18.91 -14.58 20.23
C VAL A 17 -18.15 -14.68 21.54
N LYS A 18 -18.23 -13.61 22.33
CA LYS A 18 -17.73 -13.53 23.69
C LYS A 18 -18.89 -13.64 24.66
N ILE A 19 -18.73 -14.50 25.66
CA ILE A 19 -19.73 -14.71 26.70
C ILE A 19 -19.62 -13.61 27.74
N GLN A 20 -20.75 -13.02 28.12
CA GLN A 20 -20.85 -12.02 29.17
C GLN A 20 -22.08 -12.29 30.04
N ASN A 21 -22.09 -11.73 31.26
CA ASN A 21 -23.24 -11.73 32.16
C ASN A 21 -23.83 -13.11 32.50
N THR A 22 -23.02 -14.17 32.46
CA THR A 22 -23.44 -15.48 32.97
C THR A 22 -23.18 -15.57 34.47
N SER A 23 -23.98 -16.39 35.17
CA SER A 23 -23.79 -16.66 36.60
C SER A 23 -22.44 -17.34 36.92
N ARG A 24 -21.81 -17.92 35.91
CA ARG A 24 -20.53 -18.61 35.99
C ARG A 24 -19.40 -17.64 35.64
N ALA A 25 -18.72 -17.12 36.67
CA ALA A 25 -17.60 -16.19 36.50
C ALA A 25 -16.47 -16.76 35.62
N ASP A 26 -16.25 -18.08 35.66
CA ASP A 26 -15.26 -18.78 34.83
C ASP A 26 -15.58 -18.76 33.33
N ARG A 27 -16.84 -18.53 32.96
CA ARG A 27 -17.31 -18.49 31.57
C ARG A 27 -17.37 -17.08 31.01
N ASN A 28 -17.42 -16.06 31.86
CA ASN A 28 -17.44 -14.68 31.42
C ASN A 28 -16.08 -14.30 30.80
N GLY A 29 -16.14 -13.73 29.60
CA GLY A 29 -14.97 -13.41 28.79
C GLY A 29 -14.47 -14.55 27.90
N ALA A 30 -14.99 -15.77 28.07
CA ALA A 30 -14.61 -16.90 27.21
C ALA A 30 -15.19 -16.73 25.79
N LEU A 31 -14.44 -17.24 24.81
CA LEU A 31 -14.75 -17.16 23.39
C LEU A 31 -15.33 -18.49 22.89
N GLY A 32 -16.27 -18.40 21.96
CA GLY A 32 -16.83 -19.58 21.29
C GLY A 32 -17.40 -19.24 19.91
N ILE A 33 -17.63 -20.26 19.09
CA ILE A 33 -18.25 -20.13 17.78
C ILE A 33 -19.73 -20.50 17.88
N VAL A 34 -20.60 -19.68 17.29
CA VAL A 34 -22.03 -19.97 17.18
C VAL A 34 -22.23 -21.07 16.14
N LEU A 35 -22.78 -22.21 16.56
CA LEU A 35 -23.08 -23.33 15.66
C LEU A 35 -24.50 -23.23 15.09
N GLN A 36 -25.48 -23.02 15.96
CA GLN A 36 -26.89 -23.03 15.58
C GLN A 36 -27.75 -22.22 16.58
N TYR A 37 -28.93 -21.80 16.13
CA TYR A 37 -29.92 -21.14 16.97
C TYR A 37 -31.10 -22.08 17.24
N ALA A 38 -31.29 -22.43 18.51
CA ALA A 38 -32.39 -23.26 18.99
C ALA A 38 -33.59 -22.38 19.31
N ALA A 39 -34.50 -22.23 18.35
CA ALA A 39 -35.62 -21.30 18.45
C ALA A 39 -36.70 -21.71 19.46
N ASP A 40 -36.81 -22.99 19.76
CA ASP A 40 -37.64 -23.56 20.82
C ASP A 40 -37.27 -23.00 22.20
N ARG A 41 -35.97 -22.78 22.45
CA ARG A 41 -35.43 -22.29 23.73
C ARG A 41 -34.95 -20.84 23.67
N GLN A 42 -34.99 -20.22 22.48
CA GLN A 42 -34.40 -18.91 22.20
C GLN A 42 -32.93 -18.81 22.66
N ARG A 43 -32.14 -19.85 22.36
CA ARG A 43 -30.73 -19.94 22.77
C ARG A 43 -29.84 -20.26 21.57
N TYR A 44 -28.67 -19.64 21.55
CA TYR A 44 -27.57 -20.02 20.66
C TYR A 44 -26.79 -21.17 21.26
N ILE A 45 -26.53 -22.18 20.46
CA ILE A 45 -25.63 -23.27 20.79
C ILE A 45 -24.24 -22.88 20.31
N ILE A 46 -23.32 -22.77 21.26
CA ILE A 46 -21.98 -22.24 21.07
C ILE A 46 -20.99 -23.34 21.37
N HIS A 47 -20.02 -23.52 20.49
CA HIS A 47 -18.87 -24.38 20.70
C HIS A 47 -17.72 -23.57 21.32
N MET A 48 -17.33 -23.93 22.54
CA MET A 48 -16.33 -23.18 23.29
C MET A 48 -14.92 -23.40 22.74
N ALA A 49 -14.15 -22.31 22.60
CA ALA A 49 -12.80 -22.38 22.03
C ALA A 49 -11.81 -23.16 22.90
N VAL A 50 -11.89 -22.97 24.22
CA VAL A 50 -10.96 -23.55 25.20
C VAL A 50 -11.35 -24.98 25.57
N SER A 51 -12.59 -25.16 26.05
CA SER A 51 -13.08 -26.42 26.61
C SER A 51 -13.63 -27.40 25.56
N GLN A 52 -13.90 -26.93 24.33
CA GLN A 52 -14.52 -27.74 23.27
C GLN A 52 -15.89 -28.32 23.66
N ASP A 53 -16.52 -27.79 24.72
CA ASP A 53 -17.87 -28.14 25.12
C ASP A 53 -18.89 -27.25 24.39
N GLN A 54 -20.09 -27.79 24.19
CA GLN A 54 -21.21 -27.04 23.64
C GLN A 54 -22.08 -26.51 24.77
N ILE A 55 -22.39 -25.22 24.72
CA ILE A 55 -23.25 -24.57 25.70
C ILE A 55 -24.37 -23.81 25.00
N ALA A 56 -25.56 -23.81 25.61
CA ALA A 56 -26.72 -23.08 25.10
C ALA A 56 -26.94 -21.80 25.91
N LEU A 57 -26.67 -20.64 25.29
CA LEU A 57 -26.80 -19.33 25.92
C LEU A 57 -27.82 -18.45 25.20
N LYS A 58 -28.48 -17.56 25.96
CA LYS A 58 -29.37 -16.54 25.39
C LYS A 58 -28.57 -15.48 24.64
N ALA A 59 -29.23 -14.79 23.72
CA ALA A 59 -28.67 -13.67 22.95
C ALA A 59 -28.05 -12.57 23.84
N GLU A 60 -28.71 -12.24 24.96
CA GLU A 60 -28.30 -11.19 25.90
C GLU A 60 -26.98 -11.47 26.62
N ASN A 61 -26.56 -12.73 26.69
CA ASN A 61 -25.31 -13.16 27.32
C ASN A 61 -24.14 -13.23 26.32
N LEU A 62 -24.34 -12.73 25.11
CA LEU A 62 -23.41 -12.88 24.00
C LEU A 62 -23.16 -11.53 23.36
N VAL A 63 -21.88 -11.25 23.16
CA VAL A 63 -21.42 -10.07 22.43
C VAL A 63 -20.60 -10.57 21.26
N LYS A 64 -20.81 -9.99 20.06
CA LYS A 64 -19.98 -10.30 18.90
C LYS A 64 -18.53 -9.98 19.26
N ALA A 65 -17.64 -10.96 19.10
CA ALA A 65 -16.24 -10.78 19.45
C ALA A 65 -15.62 -9.69 18.57
N SER A 66 -14.74 -8.87 19.15
CA SER A 66 -13.91 -7.94 18.38
C SER A 66 -13.01 -8.71 17.40
N TRP A 67 -12.49 -8.04 16.37
CA TRP A 67 -11.65 -8.70 15.37
C TRP A 67 -10.43 -9.43 15.98
N MET A 68 -9.78 -8.81 16.97
CA MET A 68 -8.66 -9.44 17.71
C MET A 68 -9.11 -10.68 18.48
N GLU A 69 -10.28 -10.63 19.12
CA GLU A 69 -10.86 -11.78 19.83
C GLU A 69 -11.33 -12.87 18.87
N GLN A 70 -11.82 -12.53 17.67
CA GLN A 70 -12.17 -13.52 16.64
C GLN A 70 -10.93 -14.34 16.24
N ILE A 71 -9.80 -13.67 16.00
CA ILE A 71 -8.54 -14.34 15.67
C ILE A 71 -8.07 -15.19 16.85
N ALA A 72 -8.08 -14.65 18.07
CA ALA A 72 -7.68 -15.38 19.27
C ALA A 72 -8.55 -16.63 19.50
N GLY A 73 -9.87 -16.51 19.29
CA GLY A 73 -10.83 -17.60 19.43
C GLY A 73 -10.63 -18.69 18.37
N GLN A 74 -10.45 -18.30 17.11
CA GLN A 74 -10.14 -19.24 16.03
C GLN A 74 -8.80 -19.95 16.26
N TYR A 75 -7.78 -19.23 16.70
CA TYR A 75 -6.49 -19.82 17.04
C TYR A 75 -6.60 -20.83 18.20
N GLN A 76 -7.34 -20.49 19.25
CA GLN A 76 -7.59 -21.42 20.37
C GLN A 76 -8.33 -22.68 19.92
N LEU A 77 -9.33 -22.54 19.05
CA LEU A 77 -10.05 -23.67 18.46
C LEU A 77 -9.13 -24.59 17.67
N LEU A 78 -8.34 -24.02 16.75
CA LEU A 78 -7.39 -24.79 15.93
C LEU A 78 -6.32 -25.46 16.80
N ARG A 79 -5.86 -24.78 17.85
CA ARG A 79 -4.87 -25.31 18.78
C ARG A 79 -5.42 -26.49 19.59
N ASN A 80 -6.70 -26.47 19.95
CA ASN A 80 -7.33 -27.49 20.80
C ASN A 80 -7.96 -28.64 20.00
N ASP A 81 -8.14 -28.49 18.69
CA ASP A 81 -8.64 -29.55 17.83
C ASP A 81 -7.62 -30.71 17.72
N ARG A 82 -8.03 -31.90 18.17
CA ARG A 82 -7.19 -33.12 18.16
C ARG A 82 -6.78 -33.53 16.74
N ASN A 83 -7.63 -33.29 15.75
CA ASN A 83 -7.32 -33.66 14.36
C ASN A 83 -6.24 -32.72 13.80
N VAL A 84 -6.37 -31.42 14.08
CA VAL A 84 -5.35 -30.43 13.71
C VAL A 84 -4.04 -30.73 14.45
N GLN A 85 -4.09 -31.03 15.74
CA GLN A 85 -2.89 -31.42 16.50
C GLN A 85 -2.20 -32.66 15.90
N ARG A 86 -2.94 -33.72 15.58
CA ARG A 86 -2.39 -34.92 14.92
C ARG A 86 -1.80 -34.58 13.56
N TYR A 87 -2.48 -33.78 12.76
CA TYR A 87 -2.00 -33.35 11.45
C TYR A 87 -0.71 -32.54 11.56
N VAL A 88 -0.68 -31.56 12.47
CA VAL A 88 0.51 -30.74 12.75
C VAL A 88 1.63 -31.63 13.27
N GLN A 89 1.39 -32.51 14.24
CA GLN A 89 2.40 -33.45 14.74
C GLN A 89 2.97 -34.31 13.62
N ASN A 90 2.13 -34.92 12.78
CA ASN A 90 2.57 -35.72 11.65
C ASN A 90 3.39 -34.90 10.64
N ALA A 91 2.92 -33.69 10.30
CA ALA A 91 3.64 -32.79 9.40
C ALA A 91 5.00 -32.36 9.99
N THR A 92 5.05 -32.04 11.28
CA THR A 92 6.29 -31.67 11.97
C THR A 92 7.27 -32.84 12.03
N GLN A 93 6.81 -34.06 12.26
CA GLN A 93 7.64 -35.26 12.22
C GLN A 93 8.18 -35.54 10.82
N GLN A 94 7.37 -35.38 9.78
CA GLN A 94 7.82 -35.55 8.39
C GLN A 94 8.89 -34.52 8.02
N ILE A 95 8.71 -33.25 8.41
CA ILE A 95 9.70 -32.20 8.18
C ILE A 95 10.98 -32.53 8.93
N GLN A 96 10.88 -32.89 10.22
CA GLN A 96 12.03 -33.23 11.05
C GLN A 96 12.80 -34.45 10.52
N GLN A 97 12.11 -35.48 10.00
CA GLN A 97 12.75 -36.62 9.36
C GLN A 97 13.50 -36.25 8.08
N ARG A 98 13.01 -35.25 7.32
CA ARG A 98 13.66 -34.80 6.09
C ARG A 98 14.81 -33.83 6.30
N THR A 99 14.68 -32.91 7.25
CA THR A 99 15.67 -31.86 7.49
C THR A 99 16.70 -32.25 8.53
N GLY A 100 16.40 -33.24 9.40
CA GLY A 100 17.24 -33.61 10.54
C GLY A 100 17.31 -32.55 11.64
N LEU A 101 16.60 -31.43 11.50
CA LEU A 101 16.65 -30.30 12.42
C LEU A 101 15.35 -30.18 13.23
N PRO A 102 15.44 -29.90 14.54
CA PRO A 102 14.26 -29.56 15.33
C PRO A 102 13.53 -28.33 14.78
N LEU A 103 12.20 -28.38 14.72
CA LEU A 103 11.37 -27.34 14.11
C LEU A 103 11.56 -25.95 14.74
N HIS A 104 11.86 -25.88 16.04
CA HIS A 104 12.09 -24.61 16.71
C HIS A 104 13.30 -23.85 16.14
N TYR A 105 14.36 -24.57 15.76
CA TYR A 105 15.51 -23.96 15.08
C TYR A 105 15.16 -23.53 13.65
N ALA A 106 14.36 -24.33 12.93
CA ALA A 106 13.90 -23.95 11.59
C ALA A 106 13.05 -22.67 11.63
N GLY A 107 12.17 -22.52 12.62
CA GLY A 107 11.38 -21.31 12.84
C GLY A 107 12.24 -20.10 13.18
N ALA A 108 13.20 -20.25 14.10
CA ALA A 108 14.14 -19.18 14.45
C ALA A 108 15.01 -18.78 13.25
N ALA A 109 15.53 -19.74 12.49
CA ALA A 109 16.31 -19.50 11.28
C ALA A 109 15.47 -18.80 10.20
N ALA A 110 14.22 -19.21 9.99
CA ALA A 110 13.30 -18.56 9.06
C ALA A 110 12.98 -17.11 9.50
N GLY A 111 12.79 -16.88 10.79
CA GLY A 111 12.58 -15.54 11.35
C GLY A 111 13.81 -14.63 11.18
N LEU A 112 15.01 -15.13 11.48
CA LEU A 112 16.26 -14.41 11.27
C LEU A 112 16.51 -14.14 9.78
N PHE A 113 16.24 -15.11 8.92
CA PHE A 113 16.32 -14.93 7.48
C PHE A 113 15.35 -13.85 7.00
N LEU A 114 14.09 -13.87 7.45
CA LEU A 114 13.09 -12.86 7.11
C LEU A 114 13.53 -11.47 7.60
N LEU A 115 14.08 -11.35 8.81
CA LEU A 115 14.64 -10.11 9.33
C LEU A 115 15.83 -9.61 8.49
N ALA A 116 16.75 -10.50 8.09
CA ALA A 116 17.85 -10.15 7.22
C ALA A 116 17.35 -9.64 5.86
N VAL A 117 16.37 -10.33 5.25
CA VAL A 117 15.76 -9.91 3.98
C VAL A 117 15.06 -8.55 4.13
N ILE A 118 14.34 -8.31 5.22
CA ILE A 118 13.73 -7.01 5.54
C ILE A 118 14.80 -5.92 5.69
N TYR A 119 15.92 -6.24 6.34
CA TYR A 119 17.03 -5.30 6.54
C TYR A 119 17.68 -4.90 5.21
N TYR A 120 17.98 -5.86 4.33
CA TYR A 120 18.67 -5.57 3.06
C TYR A 120 17.76 -5.01 1.96
N ILE A 121 16.52 -5.50 1.84
CA ILE A 121 15.62 -5.13 0.74
C ILE A 121 14.69 -3.97 1.14
N GLY A 122 14.40 -3.85 2.44
CA GLY A 122 13.43 -2.92 3.01
C GLY A 122 12.07 -3.56 3.26
N PHE A 123 11.47 -3.24 4.41
CA PHE A 123 10.20 -3.81 4.87
C PHE A 123 9.07 -3.75 3.83
N THR A 124 8.86 -2.59 3.21
CA THR A 124 7.76 -2.38 2.25
C THR A 124 7.87 -3.30 1.03
N ARG A 125 9.09 -3.50 0.51
CA ARG A 125 9.32 -4.39 -0.65
C ARG A 125 9.09 -5.85 -0.28
N VAL A 126 9.57 -6.28 0.89
CA VAL A 126 9.34 -7.63 1.41
C VAL A 126 7.85 -7.89 1.61
N LEU A 127 7.11 -6.94 2.18
CA LEU A 127 5.67 -7.06 2.38
C LEU A 127 4.93 -7.20 1.03
N MET A 128 5.34 -6.45 0.00
CA MET A 128 4.78 -6.59 -1.35
C MET A 128 5.10 -7.95 -1.98
N VAL A 129 6.33 -8.45 -1.83
CA VAL A 129 6.74 -9.79 -2.28
C VAL A 129 5.90 -10.87 -1.62
N ILE A 130 5.78 -10.83 -0.28
CA ILE A 130 4.99 -11.79 0.49
C ILE A 130 3.52 -11.73 0.08
N SER A 131 2.95 -10.54 -0.04
CA SER A 131 1.54 -10.35 -0.45
C SER A 131 1.26 -10.95 -1.82
N PHE A 132 2.16 -10.73 -2.79
CA PHE A 132 2.02 -11.29 -4.12
C PHE A 132 2.22 -12.80 -4.14
N ALA A 133 3.19 -13.32 -3.38
CA ALA A 133 3.42 -14.76 -3.24
C ALA A 133 2.20 -15.46 -2.61
N LEU A 134 1.58 -14.86 -1.60
CA LEU A 134 0.32 -15.34 -1.00
C LEU A 134 -0.83 -15.29 -2.00
N LEU A 135 -0.94 -14.23 -2.80
CA LEU A 135 -1.93 -14.14 -3.87
C LEU A 135 -1.74 -15.25 -4.91
N LEU A 136 -0.51 -15.52 -5.35
CA LEU A 136 -0.23 -16.64 -6.25
C LEU A 136 -0.54 -17.99 -5.59
N ALA A 137 -0.16 -18.17 -4.32
CA ALA A 137 -0.44 -19.38 -3.58
C ALA A 137 -1.94 -19.64 -3.45
N THR A 138 -2.78 -18.63 -3.21
CA THR A 138 -4.24 -18.80 -3.10
C THR A 138 -4.92 -19.06 -4.44
N ILE A 139 -4.34 -18.59 -5.55
CA ILE A 139 -4.77 -18.91 -6.92
C ILE A 139 -4.42 -20.37 -7.25
N ILE A 140 -3.21 -20.81 -6.88
CA ILE A 140 -2.67 -22.12 -7.22
C ILE A 140 -3.14 -23.23 -6.25
N ALA A 141 -3.51 -22.89 -5.02
CA ALA A 141 -3.85 -23.84 -3.95
C ALA A 141 -4.83 -24.96 -4.35
N PRO A 142 -5.92 -24.71 -5.10
CA PRO A 142 -6.85 -25.77 -5.52
C PRO A 142 -6.21 -26.84 -6.41
N ASP A 143 -5.15 -26.47 -7.13
CA ASP A 143 -4.50 -27.29 -8.14
C ASP A 143 -3.11 -27.81 -7.67
N TRP A 144 -2.74 -27.61 -6.39
CA TRP A 144 -1.40 -27.92 -5.84
C TRP A 144 -1.00 -29.41 -5.93
N GLY A 145 -1.96 -30.32 -6.09
CA GLY A 145 -1.72 -31.76 -6.31
C GLY A 145 -1.87 -32.23 -7.77
N SER A 146 -2.20 -31.34 -8.69
CA SER A 146 -2.42 -31.67 -10.10
C SER A 146 -1.12 -31.60 -10.93
N SER A 147 -1.16 -32.11 -12.16
CA SER A 147 -0.01 -31.97 -13.07
C SER A 147 0.30 -30.49 -13.34
N ARG A 148 1.58 -30.15 -13.52
CA ARG A 148 2.00 -28.76 -13.83
C ARG A 148 1.29 -28.19 -15.07
N GLN A 149 0.99 -29.05 -16.05
CA GLN A 149 0.24 -28.66 -17.25
C GLN A 149 -1.21 -28.30 -16.92
N THR A 150 -1.87 -29.06 -16.05
CA THR A 150 -3.22 -28.76 -15.57
C THR A 150 -3.25 -27.44 -14.80
N MET A 151 -2.28 -27.22 -13.91
CA MET A 151 -2.15 -25.98 -13.15
C MET A 151 -1.99 -24.76 -14.08
N LEU A 152 -1.10 -24.82 -15.08
CA LEU A 152 -0.89 -23.73 -16.04
C LEU A 152 -2.11 -23.50 -16.92
N ARG A 153 -2.80 -24.57 -17.34
CA ARG A 153 -4.02 -24.48 -18.15
C ARG A 153 -5.18 -23.84 -17.37
N ASN A 154 -5.30 -24.13 -16.09
CA ASN A 154 -6.37 -23.62 -15.23
C ASN A 154 -6.06 -22.22 -14.67
N PHE A 155 -4.80 -21.80 -14.63
CA PHE A 155 -4.37 -20.54 -14.02
C PHE A 155 -5.18 -19.31 -14.46
N PRO A 156 -5.43 -19.05 -15.77
CA PRO A 156 -6.22 -17.88 -16.19
C PRO A 156 -7.66 -17.90 -15.65
N GLN A 157 -8.26 -19.09 -15.56
CA GLN A 157 -9.60 -19.26 -15.02
C GLN A 157 -9.63 -19.04 -13.50
N ARG A 158 -8.64 -19.55 -12.76
CA ARG A 158 -8.50 -19.31 -11.31
C ARG A 158 -8.31 -17.82 -10.98
N CYS A 159 -7.49 -17.12 -11.76
CA CYS A 159 -7.33 -15.67 -11.62
C CYS A 159 -8.67 -14.94 -11.79
N ARG A 160 -9.44 -15.31 -12.81
CA ARG A 160 -10.77 -14.74 -13.07
C ARG A 160 -11.75 -15.01 -11.92
N ASP A 161 -11.75 -16.21 -11.37
CA ASP A 161 -12.59 -16.58 -10.23
C ASP A 161 -12.24 -15.73 -8.99
N ARG A 162 -10.95 -15.54 -8.70
CA ARG A 162 -10.50 -14.67 -7.60
C ARG A 162 -10.84 -13.20 -7.81
N ILE A 163 -10.73 -12.70 -9.05
CA ILE A 163 -11.16 -11.33 -9.36
C ILE A 163 -12.66 -11.17 -9.13
N ARG A 164 -13.47 -12.18 -9.45
CA ARG A 164 -14.93 -12.15 -9.24
C ARG A 164 -15.33 -12.03 -7.77
N GLU A 165 -14.52 -12.57 -6.87
CA GLU A 165 -14.70 -12.47 -5.41
C GLU A 165 -14.47 -11.05 -4.87
N LEU A 166 -13.82 -10.15 -5.63
CA LEU A 166 -13.62 -8.77 -5.22
C LEU A 166 -14.96 -8.01 -5.21
N PRO A 167 -15.32 -7.37 -4.08
CA PRO A 167 -16.57 -6.63 -4.00
C PRO A 167 -16.58 -5.43 -4.97
N TYR A 168 -17.78 -5.07 -5.43
CA TYR A 168 -18.08 -3.94 -6.34
C TYR A 168 -17.59 -4.10 -7.79
N VAL A 169 -16.29 -4.29 -8.02
CA VAL A 169 -15.69 -4.26 -9.37
C VAL A 169 -15.40 -5.65 -9.93
N GLY A 170 -15.31 -6.66 -9.05
CA GLY A 170 -14.93 -8.03 -9.42
C GLY A 170 -15.79 -8.66 -10.51
N PRO A 171 -17.13 -8.67 -10.37
CA PRO A 171 -18.02 -9.26 -11.38
C PRO A 171 -17.93 -8.57 -12.75
N GLN A 172 -17.74 -7.25 -12.79
CA GLN A 172 -17.63 -6.48 -14.04
C GLN A 172 -16.33 -6.82 -14.76
N ILE A 173 -15.20 -6.82 -14.05
CA ILE A 173 -13.88 -7.16 -14.60
C ILE A 173 -13.84 -8.64 -15.01
N ALA A 174 -14.39 -9.53 -14.18
CA ALA A 174 -14.43 -10.96 -14.45
C ALA A 174 -15.42 -11.33 -15.57
N SER A 175 -16.35 -10.47 -15.97
CA SER A 175 -17.27 -10.78 -17.08
C SER A 175 -16.53 -10.89 -18.43
N ASN A 176 -15.48 -10.10 -18.62
CA ASN A 176 -14.70 -10.02 -19.85
C ASN A 176 -13.29 -10.58 -19.65
N GLN A 177 -12.94 -11.62 -20.43
CA GLN A 177 -11.63 -12.27 -20.36
C GLN A 177 -10.46 -11.31 -20.63
N TYR A 178 -10.64 -10.36 -21.55
CA TYR A 178 -9.62 -9.36 -21.86
C TYR A 178 -9.39 -8.40 -20.69
N MET A 179 -10.44 -7.98 -19.99
CA MET A 179 -10.32 -7.11 -18.81
C MET A 179 -9.64 -7.82 -17.64
N SER A 180 -10.01 -9.08 -17.37
CA SER A 180 -9.34 -9.92 -16.37
C SER A 180 -7.85 -10.07 -16.66
N THR A 181 -7.50 -10.36 -17.91
CA THR A 181 -6.10 -10.51 -18.35
C THR A 181 -5.33 -9.20 -18.24
N ALA A 182 -5.93 -8.07 -18.66
CA ALA A 182 -5.33 -6.74 -18.53
C ALA A 182 -5.13 -6.35 -17.05
N PHE A 183 -6.09 -6.64 -16.19
CA PHE A 183 -5.99 -6.39 -14.75
C PHE A 183 -4.85 -7.19 -14.13
N MET A 184 -4.73 -8.48 -14.44
CA MET A 184 -3.61 -9.31 -13.98
C MET A 184 -2.26 -8.83 -14.53
N GLY A 185 -2.23 -8.40 -15.80
CA GLY A 185 -1.05 -7.78 -16.40
C GLY A 185 -0.63 -6.51 -15.67
N LEU A 186 -1.58 -5.65 -15.28
CA LEU A 186 -1.32 -4.44 -14.51
C LEU A 186 -0.77 -4.78 -13.12
N VAL A 187 -1.37 -5.74 -12.41
CA VAL A 187 -0.87 -6.21 -11.11
C VAL A 187 0.55 -6.76 -11.23
N LEU A 188 0.84 -7.52 -12.29
CA LEU A 188 2.19 -8.05 -12.56
C LEU A 188 3.18 -6.92 -12.85
N VAL A 189 2.83 -5.96 -13.70
CA VAL A 189 3.68 -4.79 -14.02
C VAL A 189 3.96 -3.98 -12.76
N PHE A 190 2.94 -3.73 -11.93
CA PHE A 190 3.09 -3.04 -10.66
C PHE A 190 4.01 -3.79 -9.70
N PHE A 191 3.85 -5.11 -9.62
CA PHE A 191 4.70 -5.98 -8.81
C PHE A 191 6.17 -5.96 -9.26
N VAL A 192 6.42 -6.17 -10.56
CA VAL A 192 7.79 -6.15 -11.12
C VAL A 192 8.43 -4.79 -10.87
N ARG A 193 7.70 -3.70 -11.12
CA ARG A 193 8.18 -2.34 -10.90
C ARG A 193 8.47 -2.05 -9.42
N SER A 194 7.68 -2.62 -8.52
CA SER A 194 7.84 -2.47 -7.07
C SER A 194 9.08 -3.18 -6.53
N ILE A 195 9.42 -4.33 -7.12
CA ILE A 195 10.60 -5.12 -6.74
C ILE A 195 11.87 -4.54 -7.33
N MET A 196 11.82 -4.02 -8.55
CA MET A 196 12.99 -3.40 -9.17
C MET A 196 13.51 -2.32 -8.23
N PRO A 197 14.79 -2.40 -7.80
CA PRO A 197 15.37 -1.34 -7.01
C PRO A 197 15.22 -0.08 -7.84
N SER A 198 14.37 0.83 -7.38
CA SER A 198 14.35 2.19 -7.89
C SER A 198 15.77 2.67 -7.69
N SER A 199 16.57 2.70 -8.77
CA SER A 199 17.89 3.29 -8.79
C SER A 199 17.68 4.65 -8.19
N ALA A 200 18.05 4.79 -6.92
CA ALA A 200 17.81 6.00 -6.19
C ALA A 200 18.60 7.03 -6.97
N SER A 201 17.90 7.86 -7.75
CA SER A 201 18.43 9.14 -8.17
C SER A 201 18.79 9.79 -6.85
N SER A 202 20.08 9.77 -6.52
CA SER A 202 20.66 10.24 -5.27
C SER A 202 19.91 11.50 -4.86
N ALA A 203 19.12 11.39 -3.79
CA ALA A 203 18.40 12.52 -3.27
C ALA A 203 19.44 13.61 -3.01
N PRO A 204 19.27 14.84 -3.53
CA PRO A 204 20.20 15.91 -3.26
C PRO A 204 20.21 16.12 -1.76
N SER A 205 21.38 15.98 -1.13
CA SER A 205 21.57 16.25 0.28
C SER A 205 21.06 17.65 0.59
N MET A 206 19.86 17.75 1.18
CA MET A 206 19.42 18.96 1.86
C MET A 206 20.12 19.02 3.21
N LEU A 207 21.40 19.38 3.16
CA LEU A 207 22.18 19.79 4.32
C LEU A 207 22.96 21.02 3.89
N ASN A 208 22.28 22.17 3.96
CA ASN A 208 22.88 23.42 4.39
C ASN A 208 21.74 24.35 4.82
N LEU A 209 21.32 24.15 6.06
CA LEU A 209 20.68 25.18 6.84
C LEU A 209 21.79 25.87 7.63
N SER A 210 22.29 26.97 7.08
CA SER A 210 22.84 28.06 7.87
C SER A 210 22.16 29.32 7.37
N ASP A 211 21.35 29.89 8.26
CA ASP A 211 20.78 31.22 8.18
C ASP A 211 21.83 32.24 7.76
N GLU A 212 21.49 33.14 6.83
CA GLU A 212 21.54 34.59 7.09
C GLU A 212 20.97 35.39 5.92
N TYR A 213 19.94 36.18 6.25
CA TYR A 213 19.57 37.47 5.64
C TYR A 213 20.05 37.79 4.21
N SER A 214 19.11 37.78 3.25
CA SER A 214 19.09 38.78 2.16
C SER A 214 17.79 38.72 1.36
N ALA A 215 16.76 39.37 1.89
CA ALA A 215 15.59 39.78 1.13
C ALA A 215 15.94 41.02 0.29
N GLN A 216 16.69 40.87 -0.81
CA GLN A 216 16.81 41.92 -1.82
C GLN A 216 17.29 41.37 -3.16
N SER A 217 16.62 41.77 -4.25
CA SER A 217 16.90 41.52 -5.68
C SER A 217 16.33 40.24 -6.33
N THR A 218 15.01 40.21 -6.55
CA THR A 218 14.34 39.23 -7.41
C THR A 218 13.94 39.74 -8.81
N SER A 219 14.38 40.93 -9.22
CA SER A 219 14.00 41.53 -10.52
C SER A 219 15.06 41.44 -11.63
N SER A 220 16.26 40.94 -11.37
CA SER A 220 17.36 40.88 -12.37
C SER A 220 17.64 39.48 -12.94
N SER A 221 17.05 38.43 -12.40
CA SER A 221 17.31 37.03 -12.78
C SER A 221 16.50 36.56 -13.99
N ALA A 222 15.28 37.08 -14.22
CA ALA A 222 14.47 36.71 -15.37
C ALA A 222 15.03 37.24 -16.70
N ALA A 223 15.62 38.44 -16.70
CA ALA A 223 16.27 39.02 -17.88
C ALA A 223 17.59 38.31 -18.25
N ARG A 224 18.30 37.73 -17.27
CA ARG A 224 19.51 36.94 -17.52
C ARG A 224 19.21 35.58 -18.15
N ILE A 225 18.14 34.90 -17.73
CA ILE A 225 17.78 33.58 -18.27
C ILE A 225 17.37 33.67 -19.75
N LEU A 226 16.60 34.69 -20.12
CA LEU A 226 16.24 34.92 -21.53
C LEU A 226 17.45 35.28 -22.39
N ASN A 227 18.44 35.97 -21.84
CA ASN A 227 19.67 36.30 -22.55
C ASN A 227 20.58 35.08 -22.74
N GLU A 228 20.61 34.14 -21.79
CA GLU A 228 21.48 32.96 -21.89
C GLU A 228 21.00 31.96 -22.95
N ASP A 229 19.68 31.78 -23.08
CA ASP A 229 19.10 30.93 -24.13
C ASP A 229 19.29 31.57 -25.53
N ALA A 230 19.12 32.89 -25.64
CA ALA A 230 19.38 33.61 -26.88
C ALA A 230 20.86 33.59 -27.30
N LEU A 231 21.79 33.67 -26.33
CA LEU A 231 23.22 33.53 -26.57
C LEU A 231 23.59 32.12 -27.03
N LYS A 232 23.04 31.08 -26.38
CA LYS A 232 23.24 29.69 -26.79
C LYS A 232 22.75 29.45 -28.22
N GLU A 233 21.55 29.93 -28.55
CA GLU A 233 21.00 29.81 -29.90
C GLU A 233 21.89 30.53 -30.93
N ARG A 234 22.40 31.73 -30.60
CA ARG A 234 23.33 32.48 -31.45
C ARG A 234 24.63 31.72 -31.71
N TYR A 235 25.23 31.09 -30.70
CA TYR A 235 26.46 30.31 -30.86
C TYR A 235 26.25 29.01 -31.65
N TYR A 236 25.11 28.33 -31.44
CA TYR A 236 24.77 27.15 -32.24
C TYR A 236 24.58 27.50 -33.72
N LYS A 237 23.97 28.66 -34.00
CA LYS A 237 23.76 29.13 -35.37
C LYS A 237 25.08 29.48 -36.08
N LEU A 238 26.04 30.08 -35.37
CA LEU A 238 27.37 30.40 -35.93
C LEU A 238 28.10 29.14 -36.42
N GLY A 239 28.06 28.05 -35.66
CA GLY A 239 28.66 26.77 -36.10
C GLY A 239 27.95 26.15 -37.31
N TYR A 240 26.64 26.33 -37.41
CA TYR A 240 25.86 25.86 -38.55
C TYR A 240 26.15 26.67 -39.83
N ASP A 241 26.26 28.00 -39.69
CA ASP A 241 26.55 28.90 -40.81
C ASP A 241 27.99 28.70 -41.34
N ASP A 242 28.97 28.46 -40.45
CA ASP A 242 30.34 28.09 -40.84
C ASP A 242 30.37 26.81 -41.69
N ALA A 243 29.61 25.79 -41.28
CA ALA A 243 29.51 24.53 -42.03
C ALA A 243 28.84 24.72 -43.39
N LYS A 244 27.83 25.60 -43.47
CA LYS A 244 27.10 25.90 -44.72
C LYS A 244 27.96 26.68 -45.72
N GLU A 245 28.84 27.54 -45.23
CA GLU A 245 29.75 28.36 -46.05
C GLU A 245 31.10 27.67 -46.33
N LEU A 246 31.26 26.41 -45.92
CA LEU A 246 32.51 25.63 -46.04
C LEU A 246 33.73 26.31 -45.37
N LYS A 247 33.48 27.08 -44.30
CA LYS A 247 34.53 27.63 -43.45
C LYS A 247 35.08 26.56 -42.52
N SER A 248 36.33 26.71 -42.06
CA SER A 248 36.85 25.85 -41.01
C SER A 248 36.06 26.03 -39.71
N PHE A 249 35.88 24.94 -38.97
CA PHE A 249 35.09 24.93 -37.74
C PHE A 249 35.58 25.97 -36.73
N GLY A 250 34.68 26.85 -36.28
CA GLY A 250 34.93 27.81 -35.20
C GLY A 250 35.48 29.17 -35.63
N VAL A 251 35.58 29.45 -36.94
CA VAL A 251 36.05 30.76 -37.45
C VAL A 251 35.12 31.88 -37.03
N SER A 252 33.80 31.75 -37.24
CA SER A 252 32.84 32.79 -36.86
C SER A 252 32.63 32.86 -35.35
N LEU A 253 32.93 31.79 -34.61
CA LEU A 253 32.88 31.77 -33.14
C LEU A 253 33.99 32.64 -32.54
N ASN A 254 35.23 32.49 -33.02
CA ASN A 254 36.37 33.27 -32.54
C ASN A 254 36.20 34.76 -32.84
N GLU A 255 35.64 35.10 -34.01
CA GLU A 255 35.32 36.48 -34.37
C GLU A 255 34.21 37.07 -33.50
N ALA A 256 33.18 36.29 -33.17
CA ALA A 256 32.12 36.72 -32.26
C ALA A 256 32.63 36.95 -30.81
N ILE A 257 33.56 36.11 -30.33
CA ILE A 257 34.19 36.27 -29.00
C ILE A 257 35.09 37.51 -28.99
N ALA A 258 35.91 37.71 -30.03
CA ALA A 258 36.77 38.88 -30.15
C ALA A 258 35.97 40.19 -30.30
N ALA A 259 34.79 40.15 -30.89
CA ALA A 259 33.89 41.30 -31.00
C ALA A 259 33.21 41.67 -29.67
N ASP A 260 32.97 40.69 -28.78
CA ASP A 260 32.41 40.89 -27.43
C ASP A 260 33.47 41.38 -26.43
N GLU A 261 34.77 41.18 -26.68
CA GLU A 261 35.88 41.71 -25.88
C GLU A 261 36.13 43.23 -26.05
N ARG A 262 35.08 44.03 -26.25
CA ARG A 262 35.18 45.51 -26.19
C ARG A 262 35.37 45.98 -24.75
N PRO A 263 36.13 47.07 -24.54
CA PRO A 263 37.01 47.24 -23.40
C PRO A 263 36.27 47.24 -22.07
N SER A 264 36.81 46.44 -21.16
CA SER A 264 36.58 46.45 -19.73
C SER A 264 36.68 47.87 -19.17
N LEU A 265 35.53 48.52 -19.00
CA LEU A 265 35.36 49.43 -17.87
C LEU A 265 35.65 48.58 -16.63
N SER A 266 36.80 48.85 -16.01
CA SER A 266 37.26 48.32 -14.74
C SER A 266 36.22 48.63 -13.66
N GLN A 267 35.13 47.88 -13.69
CA GLN A 267 34.16 47.84 -12.63
C GLN A 267 34.77 46.94 -11.57
N GLU A 268 35.38 47.60 -10.60
CA GLU A 268 35.88 47.09 -9.33
C GLU A 268 34.98 45.93 -8.89
N MET A 269 35.49 44.71 -9.08
CA MET A 269 34.80 43.50 -8.65
C MET A 269 34.68 43.59 -7.13
N PRO A 270 33.46 43.62 -6.56
CA PRO A 270 33.31 43.37 -5.14
C PRO A 270 33.92 41.99 -4.83
N PRO A 271 34.48 41.81 -3.62
CA PRO A 271 35.17 40.58 -3.25
C PRO A 271 34.32 39.37 -3.61
N GLN A 272 34.88 38.51 -4.45
CA GLN A 272 34.32 37.22 -4.81
C GLN A 272 34.33 36.34 -3.56
N ASP A 273 33.28 36.46 -2.75
CA ASP A 273 32.92 35.38 -1.85
C ASP A 273 32.59 34.17 -2.74
N SER A 274 33.51 33.23 -2.71
CA SER A 274 33.53 32.01 -3.53
C SER A 274 32.52 30.99 -3.03
N SER A 275 31.29 31.42 -2.73
CA SER A 275 30.14 30.53 -2.77
C SER A 275 29.69 30.46 -4.24
N PHE A 276 30.40 29.64 -5.03
CA PHE A 276 29.90 29.18 -6.32
C PHE A 276 28.61 28.40 -6.03
N GLY A 277 27.50 29.14 -5.97
CA GLY A 277 26.16 28.60 -5.81
C GLY A 277 25.85 27.83 -7.06
N TYR A 278 26.25 26.56 -7.11
CA TYR A 278 25.64 25.60 -7.99
C TYR A 278 24.15 25.65 -7.69
N ASN A 279 23.41 26.39 -8.52
CA ASN A 279 21.96 26.30 -8.59
C ASN A 279 21.68 24.87 -9.04
N THR A 280 21.67 23.92 -8.10
CA THR A 280 21.18 22.57 -8.36
C THR A 280 19.78 22.77 -8.92
N PRO A 281 19.50 22.30 -10.16
CA PRO A 281 18.17 22.46 -10.74
C PRO A 281 17.17 21.95 -9.72
N LYS A 282 16.19 22.79 -9.34
CA LYS A 282 15.15 22.41 -8.39
C LYS A 282 14.62 21.06 -8.88
N PRO A 283 14.64 20.01 -8.04
CA PRO A 283 14.24 18.68 -8.48
C PRO A 283 12.86 18.79 -9.10
N THR A 284 12.77 18.49 -10.39
CA THR A 284 11.49 18.48 -11.10
C THR A 284 10.61 17.50 -10.33
N LYS A 285 9.45 17.98 -9.84
CA LYS A 285 8.55 17.17 -9.02
C LYS A 285 8.24 15.90 -9.82
N SER A 286 8.77 14.78 -9.36
CA SER A 286 8.61 13.48 -9.99
C SER A 286 7.12 13.22 -10.18
N TRP A 287 6.71 12.75 -11.36
CA TRP A 287 5.31 12.45 -11.65
C TRP A 287 4.66 11.50 -10.62
N TYR A 288 5.47 10.73 -9.89
CA TYR A 288 5.04 9.93 -8.73
C TYR A 288 4.50 10.75 -7.56
N GLN A 289 5.06 11.94 -7.31
CA GLN A 289 4.53 12.85 -6.29
C GLN A 289 3.14 13.35 -6.70
N GLN A 290 2.89 13.53 -8.00
CA GLN A 290 1.57 13.89 -8.52
C GLN A 290 0.57 12.73 -8.38
N LEU A 291 0.98 11.48 -8.65
CA LEU A 291 0.13 10.31 -8.38
C LEU A 291 -0.24 10.18 -6.90
N GLY A 292 0.71 10.42 -5.99
CA GLY A 292 0.44 10.40 -4.55
C GLY A 292 -0.63 11.43 -4.17
N MET A 293 -0.58 12.62 -4.77
CA MET A 293 -1.58 13.67 -4.58
C MET A 293 -2.95 13.22 -5.13
N ILE A 294 -3.01 12.71 -6.36
CA ILE A 294 -4.26 12.24 -7.00
C ILE A 294 -4.91 11.13 -6.16
N MET A 295 -4.13 10.17 -5.67
CA MET A 295 -4.62 9.08 -4.82
C MET A 295 -5.10 9.59 -3.47
N SER A 296 -4.40 10.54 -2.86
CA SER A 296 -4.86 11.17 -1.61
C SER A 296 -6.16 11.96 -1.79
N ALA A 297 -6.30 12.69 -2.91
CA ALA A 297 -7.52 13.42 -3.25
C ALA A 297 -8.67 12.46 -3.52
N ALA A 298 -8.44 11.39 -4.27
CA ALA A 298 -9.43 10.35 -4.55
C ALA A 298 -9.88 9.64 -3.26
N TYR A 299 -8.94 9.34 -2.35
CA TYR A 299 -9.25 8.76 -1.04
C TYR A 299 -10.11 9.71 -0.20
N VAL A 300 -9.69 10.98 -0.05
CA VAL A 300 -10.46 11.98 0.70
C VAL A 300 -11.85 12.16 0.10
N PHE A 301 -11.95 12.30 -1.23
CA PHE A 301 -13.23 12.43 -1.91
C PHE A 301 -14.15 11.23 -1.65
N ARG A 302 -13.63 10.01 -1.80
CA ARG A 302 -14.39 8.78 -1.56
C ARG A 302 -14.84 8.67 -0.11
N THR A 303 -13.95 8.93 0.85
CA THR A 303 -14.25 8.83 2.28
C THR A 303 -15.26 9.89 2.69
N VAL A 304 -15.08 11.14 2.27
CA VAL A 304 -16.04 12.22 2.55
C VAL A 304 -17.39 11.91 1.92
N SER A 305 -17.43 11.49 0.66
CA SER A 305 -18.66 11.09 -0.03
C SER A 305 -19.37 9.94 0.69
N ALA A 306 -18.64 8.89 1.10
CA ALA A 306 -19.22 7.78 1.85
C ALA A 306 -19.77 8.20 3.21
N LEU A 307 -19.09 9.11 3.92
CA LEU A 307 -19.53 9.61 5.22
C LEU A 307 -20.73 10.54 5.11
N GLY A 308 -20.82 11.34 4.06
CA GLY A 308 -21.88 12.33 3.89
C GLY A 308 -23.09 11.85 3.11
N THR A 309 -23.00 10.77 2.34
CA THR A 309 -24.15 10.26 1.57
C THR A 309 -25.10 9.52 2.51
N ASP A 310 -26.28 10.08 2.71
CA ASP A 310 -27.34 9.42 3.47
C ASP A 310 -27.84 8.19 2.69
N PRO A 311 -27.81 6.98 3.28
CA PRO A 311 -28.21 5.75 2.59
C PRO A 311 -29.68 5.72 2.20
N SER A 312 -30.53 6.52 2.86
CA SER A 312 -31.97 6.55 2.57
C SER A 312 -32.34 7.47 1.41
N THR A 313 -31.67 8.62 1.31
CA THR A 313 -31.99 9.65 0.30
C THR A 313 -30.98 9.69 -0.86
N GLY A 314 -29.81 9.10 -0.70
CA GLY A 314 -28.69 9.19 -1.65
C GLY A 314 -28.12 10.60 -1.78
N ARG A 315 -28.55 11.54 -0.93
CA ARG A 315 -28.09 12.93 -0.95
C ARG A 315 -26.95 13.12 0.03
N PHE A 316 -26.01 13.98 -0.36
CA PHE A 316 -24.91 14.37 0.51
C PHE A 316 -25.40 15.37 1.57
N SER A 317 -25.19 15.05 2.84
CA SER A 317 -25.49 15.91 3.99
C SER A 317 -24.23 16.11 4.84
N VAL A 318 -23.87 17.38 5.07
CA VAL A 318 -22.73 17.77 5.90
C VAL A 318 -22.94 17.37 7.37
N GLN A 319 -24.20 17.38 7.84
CA GLN A 319 -24.53 16.94 9.20
C GLN A 319 -24.29 15.44 9.38
N THR A 320 -24.68 14.63 8.39
CA THR A 320 -24.43 13.19 8.37
C THR A 320 -22.94 12.88 8.31
N ALA A 321 -22.18 13.62 7.48
CA ALA A 321 -20.72 13.50 7.43
C ALA A 321 -20.09 13.78 8.80
N ARG A 322 -20.51 14.87 9.48
CA ARG A 322 -19.98 15.22 10.81
C ARG A 322 -20.30 14.16 11.87
N GLN A 323 -21.50 13.60 11.86
CA GLN A 323 -21.90 12.53 12.79
C GLN A 323 -21.10 11.25 12.53
N ASN A 324 -20.93 10.86 11.26
CA ASN A 324 -20.19 9.66 10.89
C ASN A 324 -18.67 9.78 11.11
N VAL A 325 -18.10 10.99 11.00
CA VAL A 325 -16.69 11.23 11.38
C VAL A 325 -16.47 10.99 12.87
N ALA A 326 -17.45 11.33 13.72
CA ALA A 326 -17.33 11.14 15.17
C ALA A 326 -17.38 9.66 15.60
N THR A 327 -17.99 8.80 14.79
CA THR A 327 -18.10 7.35 15.05
C THR A 327 -17.10 6.53 14.23
N MET A 328 -16.22 7.18 13.47
CA MET A 328 -15.27 6.53 12.58
C MET A 328 -14.16 5.81 13.37
N GLU A 329 -13.69 4.69 12.84
CA GLU A 329 -12.58 3.93 13.43
C GLU A 329 -11.30 4.80 13.50
N PRO A 330 -10.56 4.83 14.62
CA PRO A 330 -9.38 5.70 14.79
C PRO A 330 -8.33 5.56 13.69
N LEU A 331 -8.13 4.35 13.16
CA LEU A 331 -7.18 4.09 12.08
C LEU A 331 -7.60 4.78 10.78
N GLN A 332 -8.88 4.71 10.42
CA GLN A 332 -9.41 5.39 9.24
C GLN A 332 -9.32 6.92 9.41
N MET A 333 -9.53 7.41 10.63
CA MET A 333 -9.41 8.84 10.96
C MET A 333 -7.96 9.32 10.78
N GLY A 334 -6.97 8.54 11.23
CA GLY A 334 -5.56 8.81 11.00
C GLY A 334 -5.18 8.83 9.51
N LEU A 335 -5.67 7.88 8.73
CA LEU A 335 -5.45 7.85 7.27
C LEU A 335 -6.07 9.05 6.56
N LEU A 336 -7.30 9.43 6.93
CA LEU A 336 -7.97 10.61 6.41
C LEU A 336 -7.19 11.88 6.74
N GLY A 337 -6.72 12.02 7.98
CA GLY A 337 -5.89 13.16 8.41
C GLY A 337 -4.58 13.26 7.63
N MET A 338 -3.87 12.14 7.42
CA MET A 338 -2.65 12.12 6.60
C MET A 338 -2.91 12.47 5.13
N ALA A 339 -4.02 11.98 4.56
CA ALA A 339 -4.38 12.30 3.19
C ALA A 339 -4.69 13.78 3.01
N VAL A 340 -5.45 14.38 3.94
CA VAL A 340 -5.75 15.84 3.95
C VAL A 340 -4.47 16.65 4.15
N TYR A 341 -3.59 16.26 5.07
CA TYR A 341 -2.31 16.92 5.30
C TYR A 341 -1.45 16.96 4.03
N LYS A 342 -1.36 15.84 3.30
CA LYS A 342 -0.62 15.77 2.03
C LYS A 342 -1.18 16.72 0.97
N ILE A 343 -2.51 16.84 0.86
CA ILE A 343 -3.15 17.78 -0.07
C ILE A 343 -2.80 19.21 0.30
N ILE A 344 -2.93 19.59 1.59
CA ILE A 344 -2.62 20.94 2.07
C ILE A 344 -1.15 21.29 1.83
N MET A 345 -0.24 20.37 2.15
CA MET A 345 1.20 20.57 1.93
C MET A 345 1.58 20.66 0.45
N ALA A 346 0.80 20.07 -0.44
CA ALA A 346 1.05 20.15 -1.88
C ALA A 346 0.51 21.45 -2.51
N MET A 347 -0.40 22.15 -1.83
CA MET A 347 -0.91 23.47 -2.24
C MET A 347 -0.04 24.63 -1.75
N LYS A 348 0.81 24.40 -0.74
CA LYS A 348 1.90 25.30 -0.33
C LYS A 348 3.11 25.11 -1.23
#